data_AF-F6W505-F1
#
_entry.id   AF-F6W505-F1
#
_cell.length_a   1.000
_cell.length_b   1.000
_cell.length_c   1.000
_cell.angle_alpha   90.00
_cell.angle_beta   90.00
_cell.angle_gamma   90.00
#
_symmetry.space_group_name_H-M   'P 1'
#
loop_
_entity.id
_entity.type
_entity.pdbx_description
1 polymer ?
#
loop_
_entity_poly.entity_id
_entity_poly.type
_entity_poly.pdbx_seq_one_letter_code
_entity_poly.pdbx_strand_id
1 'polypeptide(L)'
;IIDDSEFTRSLYPRKNALLSQQKGLVSTAVSPTAAKTQDLSPSYILFWVAPFGWRTHNKIDKELCGDCIVTYNQNDLDRAEAVILHFTEAKTQSIPNKSRRKPNQMFTFYSMENPWSVSVYRGISFKVFDNYFNWTMSYRRDSNIYCPYLVWNEEDGLFNGDTSKHYSQQVVKDILSKKQSNVLAWWLVSNCGATHGGKIRKVLIREMENAGLTIDKKGGCFGKRFTQNAPAFGVKYKFYLAFENGVHCRDYITEKLWSTSFEGGVVPVVWGSKREDIEAIAPVGSFIFYEDYNSSAELVKYLQYLNTNDTAYAEYFNWRLKQPTIEEFPLIEYKGYRRNAGLCQMCRLLRQKKLYNNVSNVVASLEDWWNSDNPECLSSSVKPHDKFK
;
A
#
# COMPACT_ATOMS: atom_id res chain seq x y z
N ILE A 1 5.19 43.32 16.57
CA ILE A 1 3.82 43.48 16.05
C ILE A 1 3.95 43.65 14.55
N ILE A 2 3.99 42.52 13.83
CA ILE A 2 3.70 42.40 12.39
C ILE A 2 2.98 41.05 12.28
N ASP A 3 1.84 41.09 11.61
CA ASP A 3 0.74 40.12 11.53
C ASP A 3 1.08 38.97 10.58
N ASP A 4 0.76 37.73 10.97
CA ASP A 4 1.20 36.46 10.39
C ASP A 4 0.03 35.73 9.69
N SER A 5 -0.87 36.49 9.06
CA SER A 5 -2.16 35.98 8.55
C SER A 5 -2.26 35.76 7.03
N GLU A 6 -1.17 35.88 6.26
CA GLU A 6 -1.26 35.81 4.78
C GLU A 6 -0.62 34.61 4.07
N PHE A 7 -0.01 33.63 4.76
CA PHE A 7 0.68 32.52 4.07
C PHE A 7 -0.10 31.19 3.93
N THR A 8 -1.35 31.08 4.38
CA THR A 8 -2.09 29.80 4.44
C THR A 8 -3.15 29.58 3.35
N ARG A 9 -3.28 30.45 2.33
CA ARG A 9 -4.45 30.42 1.44
C ARG A 9 -4.31 29.84 0.03
N SER A 10 -3.19 29.20 -0.36
CA SER A 10 -2.97 28.84 -1.78
C SER A 10 -2.73 27.36 -2.14
N LEU A 11 -2.75 26.39 -1.22
CA LEU A 11 -2.31 25.01 -1.54
C LEU A 11 -3.41 23.93 -1.65
N TYR A 12 -4.70 24.27 -1.74
CA TYR A 12 -5.75 23.26 -1.91
C TYR A 12 -6.84 23.60 -2.94
N PRO A 13 -6.59 23.41 -4.25
CA PRO A 13 -7.66 23.22 -5.22
C PRO A 13 -7.64 21.77 -5.73
N ARG A 14 -7.96 20.78 -4.87
CA ARG A 14 -8.30 19.39 -5.28
C ARG A 14 -8.85 18.46 -4.18
N LYS A 15 -9.26 18.98 -3.01
CA LYS A 15 -9.83 18.15 -1.92
C LYS A 15 -11.27 17.66 -2.18
N ASN A 16 -11.98 18.20 -3.17
CA ASN A 16 -13.39 17.86 -3.42
C ASN A 16 -13.61 16.62 -4.31
N ALA A 17 -12.57 16.05 -4.95
CA ALA A 17 -12.74 14.91 -5.86
C ALA A 17 -12.86 13.54 -5.14
N LEU A 18 -12.24 13.38 -3.97
CA LEU A 18 -12.29 12.14 -3.18
C LEU A 18 -13.64 11.97 -2.46
N LEU A 19 -14.26 13.07 -2.02
CA LEU A 19 -15.59 13.07 -1.42
C LEU A 19 -16.72 12.96 -2.47
N SER A 20 -16.49 13.39 -3.72
CA SER A 20 -17.49 13.25 -4.78
C SER A 20 -17.59 11.83 -5.34
N GLN A 21 -16.51 11.03 -5.31
CA GLN A 21 -16.57 9.62 -5.73
C GLN A 21 -17.34 8.71 -4.75
N GLN A 22 -17.49 9.11 -3.48
CA GLN A 22 -18.37 8.43 -2.52
C GLN A 22 -19.80 9.01 -2.47
N LYS A 23 -20.05 10.19 -3.06
CA LYS A 23 -21.37 10.84 -3.08
C LYS A 23 -22.19 10.64 -4.36
N GLY A 24 -21.65 9.92 -5.36
CA GLY A 24 -22.32 9.66 -6.64
C GLY A 24 -23.32 8.50 -6.69
N LEU A 25 -23.69 7.89 -5.55
CA LEU A 25 -24.57 6.71 -5.52
C LEU A 25 -25.73 6.87 -4.55
N VAL A 26 -26.47 7.99 -4.59
CA VAL A 26 -27.84 8.03 -4.01
C VAL A 26 -28.75 8.93 -4.84
N SER A 27 -29.95 8.40 -5.10
CA SER A 27 -31.17 9.06 -5.57
C SER A 27 -31.44 9.07 -7.08
N THR A 28 -31.81 7.91 -7.59
CA THR A 28 -33.06 7.82 -8.36
C THR A 28 -33.96 6.81 -7.64
N ALA A 29 -35.11 7.28 -7.15
CA ALA A 29 -36.10 6.43 -6.50
C ALA A 29 -36.57 5.35 -7.49
N VAL A 30 -36.16 4.11 -7.26
CA VAL A 30 -36.69 2.94 -7.94
C VAL A 30 -37.84 2.41 -7.09
N SER A 31 -39.04 2.36 -7.66
CA SER A 31 -40.23 1.74 -7.06
C SER A 31 -39.94 0.34 -6.51
N PRO A 32 -40.60 -0.08 -5.42
CA PRO A 32 -40.31 -1.36 -4.77
C PRO A 32 -40.79 -2.51 -5.64
N THR A 33 -39.94 -3.01 -6.52
CA THR A 33 -40.13 -4.31 -7.15
C THR A 33 -39.91 -5.39 -6.10
N ALA A 34 -40.90 -6.28 -5.98
CA ALA A 34 -41.00 -7.45 -5.11
C ALA A 34 -39.68 -7.91 -4.46
N ALA A 35 -39.67 -7.97 -3.12
CA ALA A 35 -38.59 -8.55 -2.35
C ALA A 35 -38.31 -9.97 -2.84
N LYS A 36 -37.26 -10.13 -3.64
CA LYS A 36 -36.69 -11.45 -3.95
C LYS A 36 -36.29 -12.07 -2.62
N THR A 37 -36.66 -13.34 -2.42
CA THR A 37 -36.14 -14.18 -1.33
C THR A 37 -34.63 -13.97 -1.24
N GLN A 38 -34.16 -13.48 -0.10
CA GLN A 38 -32.74 -13.20 0.10
C GLN A 38 -31.99 -14.53 0.03
N ASP A 39 -31.13 -14.70 -0.97
CA ASP A 39 -30.19 -15.80 -1.02
C ASP A 39 -29.18 -15.60 0.12
N LEU A 40 -29.36 -16.37 1.20
CA LEU A 40 -28.50 -16.37 2.38
C LEU A 40 -27.32 -17.36 2.25
N SER A 41 -27.14 -17.98 1.08
CA SER A 41 -26.02 -18.90 0.86
C SER A 41 -24.67 -18.16 0.87
N PRO A 42 -23.63 -18.78 1.43
CA PRO A 42 -22.30 -18.18 1.45
C PRO A 42 -21.79 -17.94 0.03
N SER A 43 -21.06 -16.84 -0.17
CA SER A 43 -20.37 -16.58 -1.44
C SER A 43 -19.01 -17.26 -1.45
N TYR A 44 -18.69 -18.00 -2.50
CA TYR A 44 -17.41 -18.65 -2.72
C TYR A 44 -16.43 -17.71 -3.42
N ILE A 45 -15.27 -17.53 -2.81
CA ILE A 45 -14.13 -16.78 -3.35
C ILE A 45 -13.03 -17.79 -3.68
N LEU A 46 -12.78 -18.02 -4.96
CA LEU A 46 -11.74 -18.92 -5.43
C LEU A 46 -10.44 -18.16 -5.69
N PHE A 47 -9.39 -18.48 -4.94
CA PHE A 47 -8.02 -18.19 -5.38
C PHE A 47 -7.59 -19.23 -6.39
N TRP A 48 -7.76 -18.92 -7.67
CA TRP A 48 -7.32 -19.82 -8.75
C TRP A 48 -5.80 -19.89 -8.83
N VAL A 49 -5.13 -18.75 -8.64
CA VAL A 49 -3.69 -18.66 -8.38
C VAL A 49 -3.49 -18.07 -6.99
N ALA A 50 -2.93 -18.85 -6.07
CA ALA A 50 -2.63 -18.42 -4.71
C ALA A 50 -1.33 -17.59 -4.64
N PRO A 51 -1.22 -16.63 -3.72
CA PRO A 51 0.03 -15.89 -3.48
C PRO A 51 1.15 -16.81 -3.01
N PHE A 52 2.22 -16.94 -3.79
CA PHE A 52 3.46 -17.66 -3.45
C PHE A 52 3.29 -19.12 -3.01
N GLY A 53 2.17 -19.77 -3.38
CA GLY A 53 1.80 -21.11 -2.91
C GLY A 53 1.20 -21.17 -1.51
N TRP A 54 0.97 -20.02 -0.87
CA TRP A 54 0.46 -19.93 0.49
C TRP A 54 -1.06 -20.13 0.45
N ARG A 55 -1.50 -21.28 0.93
CA ARG A 55 -2.92 -21.60 1.15
C ARG A 55 -3.24 -21.27 2.60
N THR A 56 -3.21 -19.98 2.92
CA THR A 56 -3.60 -19.54 4.26
C THR A 56 -5.09 -19.78 4.43
N HIS A 57 -5.48 -20.22 5.64
CA HIS A 57 -6.88 -20.21 6.06
C HIS A 57 -7.29 -18.75 6.27
N ASN A 58 -7.54 -18.03 5.18
CA ASN A 58 -8.06 -16.66 5.23
C ASN A 58 -9.49 -16.74 5.76
N LYS A 59 -9.64 -16.67 7.08
CA LYS A 59 -10.94 -16.58 7.72
C LYS A 59 -11.47 -15.17 7.49
N ILE A 60 -12.59 -15.09 6.78
CA ILE A 60 -13.34 -13.84 6.65
C ILE A 60 -14.26 -13.77 7.86
N ASP A 61 -14.19 -12.67 8.60
CA ASP A 61 -15.08 -12.42 9.73
C ASP A 61 -16.51 -12.26 9.21
N LYS A 62 -17.37 -13.21 9.59
CA LYS A 62 -18.75 -13.27 9.10
C LYS A 62 -19.60 -12.10 9.59
N GLU A 63 -19.38 -11.64 10.83
CA GLU A 63 -20.13 -10.54 11.43
C GLU A 63 -19.74 -9.22 10.79
N LEU A 64 -18.44 -9.03 10.55
CA LEU A 64 -17.92 -7.79 9.96
C LEU A 64 -18.10 -7.72 8.44
N CYS A 65 -17.86 -8.81 7.72
CA CYS A 65 -17.68 -8.80 6.26
C CYS A 65 -18.84 -9.46 5.50
N GLY A 66 -19.56 -10.37 6.13
CA GLY A 66 -20.55 -11.23 5.50
C GLY A 66 -20.06 -12.69 5.34
N ASP A 67 -20.97 -13.55 4.89
CA ASP A 67 -20.72 -14.99 4.78
C ASP A 67 -20.02 -15.35 3.46
N CYS A 68 -18.69 -15.43 3.51
CA CYS A 68 -17.87 -15.83 2.36
C CYS A 68 -16.90 -16.97 2.70
N ILE A 69 -16.77 -17.92 1.78
CA ILE A 69 -15.88 -19.07 1.89
C ILE A 69 -14.73 -18.89 0.91
N VAL A 70 -13.51 -18.84 1.42
CA VAL A 70 -12.29 -18.82 0.60
C VAL A 70 -11.89 -20.25 0.25
N THR A 71 -11.71 -20.53 -1.03
CA THR A 71 -11.25 -21.83 -1.54
C THR A 71 -10.05 -21.67 -2.46
N TYR A 72 -9.23 -22.70 -2.53
CA TYR A 72 -8.08 -22.83 -3.43
C TYR A 72 -8.23 -24.03 -4.39
N ASN A 73 -9.39 -24.70 -4.36
CA ASN A 73 -9.67 -25.83 -5.22
C ASN A 73 -10.20 -25.35 -6.57
N GLN A 74 -9.42 -25.53 -7.63
CA GLN A 74 -9.79 -25.08 -8.98
C GLN A 74 -11.08 -25.72 -9.53
N ASN A 75 -11.50 -26.87 -8.99
CA ASN A 75 -12.78 -27.49 -9.33
C ASN A 75 -13.98 -26.63 -8.88
N ASP A 76 -13.74 -25.64 -8.01
CA ASP A 76 -14.78 -24.72 -7.54
C ASP A 76 -15.05 -23.57 -8.51
N LEU A 77 -14.38 -23.54 -9.67
CA LEU A 77 -14.54 -22.49 -10.65
C LEU A 77 -16.02 -22.24 -11.00
N ASP A 78 -16.83 -23.29 -11.15
CA ASP A 78 -18.21 -23.13 -11.56
C ASP A 78 -19.15 -22.66 -10.45
N ARG A 79 -18.76 -22.82 -9.18
CA ARG A 79 -19.53 -22.37 -8.00
C ARG A 79 -19.08 -21.03 -7.45
N ALA A 80 -17.85 -20.61 -7.74
CA ALA A 80 -17.28 -19.39 -7.18
C ALA A 80 -17.92 -18.12 -7.75
N GLU A 81 -18.40 -17.22 -6.91
CA GLU A 81 -18.87 -15.89 -7.31
C GLU A 81 -17.71 -14.91 -7.59
N ALA A 82 -16.54 -15.12 -6.98
CA ALA A 82 -15.31 -14.41 -7.34
C ALA A 82 -14.16 -15.36 -7.63
N VAL A 83 -13.36 -15.04 -8.64
CA VAL A 83 -12.18 -15.80 -9.03
C VAL A 83 -10.97 -14.87 -9.02
N ILE A 84 -10.12 -15.00 -8.00
CA ILE A 84 -8.92 -14.19 -7.82
C ILE A 84 -7.75 -14.82 -8.56
N LEU A 85 -7.08 -14.02 -9.37
CA LEU A 85 -5.82 -14.36 -10.03
C LEU A 85 -4.71 -13.49 -9.46
N HIS A 86 -3.88 -14.09 -8.59
CA HIS A 86 -2.67 -13.44 -8.08
C HIS A 86 -1.64 -13.30 -9.21
N PHE A 87 -1.61 -12.12 -9.80
CA PHE A 87 -0.92 -11.85 -11.05
C PHE A 87 0.59 -11.82 -10.93
N THR A 88 1.15 -11.64 -9.73
CA THR A 88 2.59 -11.79 -9.52
C THR A 88 3.06 -13.23 -9.81
N GLU A 89 2.21 -14.23 -9.56
CA GLU A 89 2.52 -15.65 -9.76
C GLU A 89 1.88 -16.23 -11.03
N ALA A 90 0.72 -15.69 -11.45
CA ALA A 90 -0.08 -16.27 -12.52
C ALA A 90 0.65 -16.23 -13.88
N LYS A 91 0.79 -17.39 -14.53
CA LYS A 91 1.25 -17.46 -15.93
C LYS A 91 0.03 -17.43 -16.85
N THR A 92 0.15 -16.81 -18.02
CA THR A 92 -0.98 -16.70 -18.97
C THR A 92 -1.55 -18.07 -19.37
N GLN A 93 -0.71 -19.11 -19.39
CA GLN A 93 -1.14 -20.49 -19.70
C GLN A 93 -1.83 -21.19 -18.52
N SER A 94 -1.70 -20.67 -17.29
CA SER A 94 -2.21 -21.31 -16.06
C SER A 94 -3.49 -20.68 -15.53
N ILE A 95 -4.09 -19.72 -16.25
CA ILE A 95 -5.37 -19.10 -15.87
C ILE A 95 -6.52 -19.63 -16.73
N PRO A 96 -7.77 -19.58 -16.26
CA PRO A 96 -8.91 -20.05 -17.05
C PRO A 96 -9.02 -19.28 -18.37
N ASN A 97 -9.52 -19.93 -19.43
CA ASN A 97 -9.88 -19.18 -20.62
C ASN A 97 -11.00 -18.18 -20.26
N LYS A 98 -10.95 -16.97 -20.82
CA LYS A 98 -11.99 -15.94 -20.66
C LYS A 98 -13.40 -16.47 -20.95
N SER A 99 -13.55 -17.40 -21.89
CA SER A 99 -14.84 -18.03 -22.24
C SER A 99 -15.44 -18.88 -21.11
N ARG A 100 -14.64 -19.30 -20.13
CA ARG A 100 -15.10 -20.03 -18.94
C ARG A 100 -15.78 -19.13 -17.91
N ARG A 101 -15.63 -17.81 -18.01
CA ARG A 101 -16.21 -16.85 -17.07
C ARG A 101 -17.72 -16.79 -17.24
N LYS A 102 -18.47 -17.14 -16.20
CA LYS A 102 -19.93 -16.99 -16.19
C LYS A 102 -20.34 -15.53 -15.94
N PRO A 103 -21.52 -15.09 -16.42
CA PRO A 103 -21.97 -13.70 -16.28
C PRO A 103 -22.08 -13.19 -14.83
N ASN A 104 -22.30 -14.09 -13.87
CA ASN A 104 -22.42 -13.77 -12.46
C ASN A 104 -21.07 -13.74 -11.71
N GLN A 105 -19.98 -14.20 -12.33
CA GLN A 105 -18.66 -14.29 -11.69
C GLN A 105 -17.87 -13.00 -11.82
N MET A 106 -17.12 -12.68 -10.76
CA MET A 106 -16.21 -11.56 -10.69
C MET A 106 -14.77 -12.06 -10.79
N PHE A 107 -14.27 -12.18 -12.01
CA PHE A 107 -12.85 -12.45 -12.23
C PHE A 107 -12.07 -11.23 -11.77
N THR A 108 -11.16 -11.43 -10.82
CA THR A 108 -10.48 -10.34 -10.12
C THR A 108 -8.98 -10.41 -10.37
N PHE A 109 -8.43 -9.33 -10.94
CA PHE A 109 -6.99 -9.12 -11.04
C PHE A 109 -6.46 -8.80 -9.65
N TYR A 110 -5.47 -9.54 -9.16
CA TYR A 110 -4.85 -9.26 -7.87
C TYR A 110 -3.34 -9.10 -8.00
N SER A 111 -2.81 -7.94 -7.63
CA SER A 111 -1.37 -7.79 -7.41
C SER A 111 -1.08 -6.73 -6.36
N MET A 112 -0.09 -7.03 -5.52
CA MET A 112 0.52 -6.06 -4.63
C MET A 112 1.83 -5.50 -5.21
N GLU A 113 2.36 -6.08 -6.29
CA GLU A 113 3.58 -5.59 -6.94
C GLU A 113 3.29 -4.45 -7.92
N ASN A 114 4.28 -3.58 -8.13
CA ASN A 114 4.20 -2.49 -9.09
C ASN A 114 4.06 -3.00 -10.53
N PRO A 115 3.48 -2.22 -11.46
CA PRO A 115 3.17 -2.71 -12.80
C PRO A 115 4.43 -3.04 -13.61
N TRP A 116 5.57 -2.40 -13.36
CA TRP A 116 6.84 -2.77 -13.98
C TRP A 116 7.25 -4.21 -13.62
N SER A 117 7.15 -4.58 -12.33
CA SER A 117 7.43 -5.94 -11.85
C SER A 117 6.50 -6.98 -12.50
N VAL A 118 5.21 -6.67 -12.66
CA VAL A 118 4.23 -7.67 -13.12
C VAL A 118 4.07 -7.75 -14.65
N SER A 119 4.42 -6.68 -15.38
CA SER A 119 4.34 -6.62 -16.84
C SER A 119 5.72 -6.68 -17.49
N VAL A 120 6.52 -5.61 -17.38
CA VAL A 120 7.81 -5.42 -18.06
C VAL A 120 8.80 -6.51 -17.70
N TYR A 121 9.05 -6.73 -16.40
CA TYR A 121 9.99 -7.76 -15.94
C TYR A 121 9.60 -9.17 -16.40
N ARG A 122 8.30 -9.44 -16.50
CA ARG A 122 7.75 -10.77 -16.83
C ARG A 122 7.49 -10.95 -18.33
N GLY A 123 7.65 -9.89 -19.14
CA GLY A 123 7.33 -9.92 -20.57
C GLY A 123 5.85 -10.13 -20.86
N ILE A 124 4.96 -9.69 -19.97
CA ILE A 124 3.51 -9.86 -20.09
C ILE A 124 2.88 -8.50 -20.40
N SER A 125 2.32 -8.34 -21.59
CA SER A 125 1.49 -7.17 -21.90
C SER A 125 0.14 -7.29 -21.22
N PHE A 126 -0.36 -6.20 -20.62
CA PHE A 126 -1.69 -6.18 -20.03
C PHE A 126 -2.82 -6.20 -21.06
N LYS A 127 -2.57 -5.78 -22.31
CA LYS A 127 -3.58 -5.80 -23.39
C LYS A 127 -4.18 -7.17 -23.66
N VAL A 128 -3.41 -8.24 -23.45
CA VAL A 128 -3.92 -9.60 -23.67
C VAL A 128 -5.04 -9.98 -22.69
N PHE A 129 -5.27 -9.17 -21.65
CA PHE A 129 -6.33 -9.32 -20.67
C PHE A 129 -7.46 -8.30 -20.83
N ASP A 130 -7.57 -7.65 -21.99
CA ASP A 130 -8.66 -6.72 -22.26
C ASP A 130 -10.02 -7.42 -22.11
N ASN A 131 -10.91 -6.77 -21.35
CA ASN A 131 -12.23 -7.26 -20.98
C ASN A 131 -12.22 -8.64 -20.28
N TYR A 132 -11.08 -9.10 -19.77
CA TYR A 132 -10.94 -10.38 -19.09
C TYR A 132 -11.46 -10.29 -17.64
N PHE A 133 -11.06 -9.23 -16.94
CA PHE A 133 -11.37 -9.01 -15.53
C PHE A 133 -12.65 -8.21 -15.32
N ASN A 134 -13.32 -8.48 -14.21
CA ASN A 134 -14.43 -7.67 -13.70
C ASN A 134 -13.96 -6.67 -12.65
N TRP A 135 -13.06 -7.09 -11.77
CA TRP A 135 -12.55 -6.28 -10.67
C TRP A 135 -11.03 -6.22 -10.64
N THR A 136 -10.50 -5.12 -10.11
CA THR A 136 -9.11 -4.96 -9.70
C THR A 136 -9.00 -5.01 -8.17
N MET A 137 -8.00 -5.72 -7.67
CA MET A 137 -7.60 -5.77 -6.27
C MET A 137 -6.11 -5.43 -6.17
N SER A 138 -5.76 -4.30 -5.58
CA SER A 138 -4.36 -3.87 -5.47
C SER A 138 -4.15 -2.78 -4.42
N TYR A 139 -2.89 -2.34 -4.27
CA TYR A 139 -2.53 -1.17 -3.48
C TYR A 139 -3.02 0.17 -4.07
N ARG A 140 -3.51 0.22 -5.31
CA ARG A 140 -4.05 1.46 -5.87
C ARG A 140 -5.40 1.81 -5.25
N ARG A 141 -5.57 3.06 -4.87
CA ARG A 141 -6.77 3.58 -4.21
C ARG A 141 -8.00 3.57 -5.12
N ASP A 142 -7.79 3.56 -6.43
CA ASP A 142 -8.85 3.45 -7.44
C ASP A 142 -9.11 2.01 -7.92
N SER A 143 -8.57 1.00 -7.23
CA SER A 143 -8.98 -0.39 -7.43
C SER A 143 -10.44 -0.58 -7.02
N ASN A 144 -11.16 -1.52 -7.64
CA ASN A 144 -12.48 -1.93 -7.13
C ASN A 144 -12.38 -2.42 -5.67
N ILE A 145 -11.28 -3.08 -5.34
CA ILE A 145 -10.94 -3.57 -4.01
C ILE A 145 -9.57 -3.00 -3.61
N TYR A 146 -9.55 -2.04 -2.70
CA TYR A 146 -8.33 -1.38 -2.26
C TYR A 146 -7.69 -2.18 -1.14
N CYS A 147 -6.46 -2.63 -1.36
CA CYS A 147 -5.67 -3.42 -0.43
C CYS A 147 -4.33 -2.73 -0.15
N PRO A 148 -4.25 -1.80 0.80
CA PRO A 148 -2.99 -1.16 1.16
C PRO A 148 -2.04 -2.14 1.86
N TYR A 149 -0.74 -1.83 1.84
CA TYR A 149 0.33 -2.54 2.55
C TYR A 149 0.38 -2.31 4.07
N LEU A 150 -0.73 -1.87 4.66
CA LEU A 150 -0.87 -1.77 6.11
C LEU A 150 -0.94 -3.20 6.67
N VAL A 151 -0.01 -3.54 7.56
CA VAL A 151 -0.04 -4.85 8.23
C VAL A 151 -1.17 -4.82 9.24
N TRP A 152 -2.09 -5.76 9.11
CA TRP A 152 -3.21 -5.91 10.02
C TRP A 152 -2.75 -6.73 11.23
N ASN A 153 -2.07 -6.11 12.19
CA ASN A 153 -1.94 -6.75 13.50
C ASN A 153 -3.34 -6.77 14.11
N GLU A 154 -3.94 -7.96 14.22
CA GLU A 154 -5.33 -8.09 14.67
C GLU A 154 -5.48 -7.50 16.08
N GLU A 155 -4.49 -7.68 16.92
CA GLU A 155 -4.41 -7.03 18.21
C GLU A 155 -3.44 -5.87 18.05
N ASP A 156 -3.87 -4.67 18.45
CA ASP A 156 -2.95 -3.63 18.89
C ASP A 156 -2.13 -2.88 17.85
N GLY A 157 -2.46 -2.96 16.57
CA GLY A 157 -1.73 -2.25 15.52
C GLY A 157 -1.85 -0.73 15.59
N LEU A 158 -0.88 -0.06 14.96
CA LEU A 158 -0.74 1.40 14.97
C LEU A 158 -1.82 2.12 14.16
N PHE A 159 -2.27 1.46 13.09
CA PHE A 159 -3.25 1.97 12.14
C PHE A 159 -4.56 1.18 12.17
N ASN A 160 -4.62 0.08 12.93
CA ASN A 160 -5.78 -0.79 13.02
C ASN A 160 -5.98 -1.30 14.46
N GLY A 161 -7.24 -1.35 14.92
CA GLY A 161 -7.59 -1.82 16.27
C GLY A 161 -7.69 -0.70 17.31
N ASP A 162 -7.33 -0.99 18.57
CA ASP A 162 -7.25 0.05 19.60
C ASP A 162 -5.94 0.82 19.44
N THR A 163 -5.99 1.86 18.61
CA THR A 163 -4.78 2.62 18.26
C THR A 163 -4.39 3.62 19.35
N SER A 164 -5.27 3.90 20.33
CA SER A 164 -5.07 4.93 21.37
C SER A 164 -3.77 4.76 22.16
N LYS A 165 -3.34 3.51 22.39
CA LYS A 165 -2.11 3.16 23.10
C LYS A 165 -0.82 3.61 22.41
N HIS A 166 -0.90 3.97 21.12
CA HIS A 166 0.25 4.43 20.33
C HIS A 166 0.41 5.95 20.31
N TYR A 167 -0.47 6.67 21.04
CA TYR A 167 -0.49 8.13 21.06
C TYR A 167 -0.40 8.65 22.49
N SER A 168 0.72 9.30 22.80
CA SER A 168 0.90 10.12 24.00
C SER A 168 2.30 10.73 24.00
N GLN A 169 2.53 11.72 24.87
CA GLN A 169 3.87 12.21 25.15
C GLN A 169 4.80 11.08 25.64
N GLN A 170 4.29 10.12 26.41
CA GLN A 170 5.08 9.00 26.93
C GLN A 170 5.52 8.07 25.79
N VAL A 171 4.65 7.78 24.83
CA VAL A 171 5.00 6.97 23.65
C VAL A 171 6.14 7.61 22.86
N VAL A 172 6.10 8.93 22.65
CA VAL A 172 7.21 9.64 21.98
C VAL A 172 8.51 9.52 22.78
N LYS A 173 8.47 9.73 24.10
CA LYS A 173 9.65 9.54 24.98
C LYS A 173 10.21 8.12 24.90
N ASP A 174 9.35 7.11 24.88
CA ASP A 174 9.73 5.70 24.79
C ASP A 174 10.33 5.33 23.42
N ILE A 175 9.90 5.99 22.35
CA ILE A 175 10.50 5.85 21.02
C ILE A 175 11.91 6.45 21.02
N LEU A 176 12.06 7.68 21.54
CA LEU A 176 13.33 8.39 21.58
C LEU A 176 14.37 7.65 22.44
N SER A 177 13.95 7.10 23.59
CA SER A 177 14.85 6.36 24.49
C SER A 177 15.45 5.10 23.87
N LYS A 178 14.81 4.54 22.83
CA LYS A 178 15.31 3.36 22.11
C LYS A 178 16.40 3.69 21.08
N LYS A 179 16.61 4.96 20.72
CA LYS A 179 17.54 5.40 19.65
C LYS A 179 19.00 5.38 20.11
N GLN A 180 19.51 4.17 20.36
CA GLN A 180 20.81 3.91 20.99
C GLN A 180 21.88 3.38 20.01
N SER A 181 21.58 3.27 18.71
CA SER A 181 22.56 2.75 17.75
C SER A 181 23.56 3.82 17.30
N ASN A 182 24.84 3.45 17.23
CA ASN A 182 25.89 4.24 16.56
C ASN A 182 25.76 4.22 15.02
N VAL A 183 24.89 3.34 14.48
CA VAL A 183 24.54 3.32 13.07
C VAL A 183 23.27 4.14 12.89
N LEU A 184 23.30 5.11 11.99
CA LEU A 184 22.27 6.14 11.91
C LEU A 184 21.01 5.67 11.19
N ALA A 185 21.20 4.92 10.10
CA ALA A 185 20.13 4.40 9.27
C ALA A 185 20.21 2.88 9.12
N TRP A 186 19.10 2.24 8.78
CA TRP A 186 19.10 0.84 8.36
C TRP A 186 18.27 0.65 7.11
N TRP A 187 18.60 -0.41 6.36
CA TRP A 187 17.97 -0.72 5.09
C TRP A 187 17.76 -2.23 4.94
N LEU A 188 16.50 -2.64 4.84
CA LEU A 188 16.10 -4.03 4.67
C LEU A 188 15.63 -4.26 3.23
N VAL A 189 16.37 -5.09 2.49
CA VAL A 189 16.08 -5.35 1.08
C VAL A 189 16.42 -6.78 0.63
N SER A 190 15.49 -7.38 -0.11
CA SER A 190 15.65 -8.70 -0.74
C SER A 190 15.49 -8.68 -2.27
N ASN A 191 15.07 -7.56 -2.87
CA ASN A 191 15.04 -7.38 -4.33
C ASN A 191 16.27 -6.57 -4.78
N CYS A 192 17.23 -7.24 -5.40
CA CYS A 192 18.63 -6.78 -5.50
C CYS A 192 18.97 -6.06 -6.81
N GLY A 193 17.95 -5.66 -7.58
CA GLY A 193 18.09 -5.03 -8.90
C GLY A 193 17.32 -5.75 -10.01
N ALA A 194 16.40 -6.67 -9.67
CA ALA A 194 15.52 -7.29 -10.65
C ALA A 194 14.58 -6.25 -11.28
N THR A 195 14.18 -5.24 -10.49
CA THR A 195 13.36 -4.12 -10.97
C THR A 195 14.17 -2.89 -11.31
N HIS A 196 13.62 -2.03 -12.17
CA HIS A 196 14.23 -0.73 -12.49
C HIS A 196 14.48 0.12 -11.23
N GLY A 197 13.46 0.32 -10.37
CA GLY A 197 13.61 1.01 -9.09
C GLY A 197 14.59 0.31 -8.14
N GLY A 198 14.65 -1.03 -8.19
CA GLY A 198 15.63 -1.82 -7.45
C GLY A 198 17.09 -1.54 -7.82
N LYS A 199 17.36 -1.18 -9.08
CA LYS A 199 18.69 -0.74 -9.54
C LYS A 199 19.01 0.66 -9.05
N ILE A 200 18.07 1.61 -9.20
CA ILE A 200 18.26 3.01 -8.83
C ILE A 200 18.49 3.15 -7.33
N ARG A 201 17.64 2.57 -6.49
CA ARG A 201 17.81 2.69 -5.02
C ARG A 201 19.18 2.19 -4.54
N LYS A 202 19.79 1.19 -5.18
CA LYS A 202 21.15 0.74 -4.83
C LYS A 202 22.20 1.81 -5.13
N VAL A 203 22.01 2.59 -6.19
CA VAL A 203 22.88 3.73 -6.51
C VAL A 203 22.71 4.80 -5.44
N LEU A 204 21.47 5.21 -5.14
CA LEU A 204 21.19 6.23 -4.12
C LEU A 204 21.76 5.85 -2.75
N ILE A 205 21.60 4.59 -2.34
CA ILE A 205 22.17 4.09 -1.08
C ILE A 205 23.70 4.22 -1.07
N ARG A 206 24.39 3.85 -2.17
CA ARG A 206 25.85 4.01 -2.26
C ARG A 206 26.27 5.47 -2.20
N GLU A 207 25.53 6.36 -2.85
CA GLU A 207 25.81 7.80 -2.80
C GLU A 207 25.65 8.34 -1.36
N MET A 208 24.64 7.89 -0.62
CA MET A 208 24.45 8.24 0.78
C MET A 208 25.57 7.68 1.67
N GLU A 209 26.02 6.44 1.44
CA GLU A 209 27.21 5.88 2.13
C GLU A 209 28.47 6.70 1.85
N ASN A 210 28.70 7.07 0.58
CA ASN A 210 29.83 7.90 0.16
C ASN A 210 29.80 9.31 0.77
N ALA A 211 28.60 9.84 1.01
CA ALA A 211 28.41 11.10 1.72
C ALA A 211 28.59 10.99 3.25
N GLY A 212 28.86 9.79 3.77
CA GLY A 212 29.18 9.56 5.19
C GLY A 212 28.01 9.06 6.05
N LEU A 213 26.91 8.57 5.46
CA LEU A 213 25.84 7.94 6.23
C LEU A 213 26.23 6.51 6.63
N THR A 214 26.12 6.19 7.92
CA THR A 214 26.25 4.81 8.40
C THR A 214 24.94 4.06 8.21
N ILE A 215 24.98 2.93 7.48
CA ILE A 215 23.79 2.16 7.11
C ILE A 215 23.96 0.68 7.51
N ASP A 216 23.05 0.15 8.34
CA ASP A 216 22.97 -1.30 8.55
C ASP A 216 22.11 -1.95 7.46
N LYS A 217 22.77 -2.75 6.62
CA LYS A 217 22.18 -3.38 5.43
C LYS A 217 21.79 -4.83 5.73
N LYS A 218 20.49 -5.15 5.61
CA LYS A 218 19.91 -6.46 5.92
C LYS A 218 19.06 -7.00 4.76
N GLY A 219 18.83 -8.31 4.74
CA GLY A 219 17.97 -8.98 3.76
C GLY A 219 18.73 -9.74 2.66
N GLY A 220 17.97 -10.31 1.72
CA GLY A 220 18.48 -11.25 0.72
C GLY A 220 19.62 -10.70 -0.14
N CYS A 221 19.68 -9.38 -0.33
CA CYS A 221 20.73 -8.73 -1.11
C CYS A 221 22.10 -8.69 -0.43
N PHE A 222 22.16 -9.02 0.86
CA PHE A 222 23.38 -9.04 1.66
C PHE A 222 23.65 -10.44 2.23
N GLY A 223 23.25 -11.48 1.48
CA GLY A 223 23.64 -12.87 1.71
C GLY A 223 22.89 -13.60 2.82
N LYS A 224 21.93 -12.98 3.50
CA LYS A 224 21.14 -13.62 4.56
C LYS A 224 19.66 -13.28 4.46
N ARG A 225 18.80 -14.30 4.46
CA ARG A 225 17.36 -14.10 4.64
C ARG A 225 17.14 -13.43 5.99
N PHE A 226 16.39 -12.32 6.00
CA PHE A 226 15.99 -11.68 7.24
C PHE A 226 14.78 -12.42 7.82
N THR A 227 14.92 -12.94 9.03
CA THR A 227 13.91 -13.79 9.70
C THR A 227 13.34 -13.15 10.96
N GLN A 228 13.88 -11.99 11.36
CA GLN A 228 13.42 -11.26 12.55
C GLN A 228 12.19 -10.41 12.23
N ASN A 229 11.46 -10.00 13.26
CA ASN A 229 10.43 -8.99 13.14
C ASN A 229 11.09 -7.64 12.81
N ALA A 230 10.81 -7.10 11.62
CA ALA A 230 11.43 -5.88 11.10
C ALA A 230 11.17 -4.64 11.98
N PRO A 231 9.92 -4.32 12.37
CA PRO A 231 9.66 -3.22 13.31
C PRO A 231 10.48 -3.33 14.60
N ALA A 232 10.47 -4.51 15.25
CA ALA A 232 11.17 -4.74 16.51
C ALA A 232 12.70 -4.63 16.36
N PHE A 233 13.27 -5.08 15.24
CA PHE A 233 14.70 -4.95 14.96
C PHE A 233 15.11 -3.48 14.73
N GLY A 234 14.26 -2.73 14.04
CA GLY A 234 14.51 -1.37 13.61
C GLY A 234 14.48 -0.31 14.71
N VAL A 235 13.87 -0.62 15.87
CA VAL A 235 13.59 0.36 16.94
C VAL A 235 14.82 1.14 17.42
N LYS A 236 16.02 0.58 17.27
CA LYS A 236 17.28 1.18 17.73
C LYS A 236 17.88 2.23 16.80
N TYR A 237 17.46 2.27 15.53
CA TYR A 237 17.95 3.22 14.53
C TYR A 237 17.05 4.47 14.51
N LYS A 238 17.63 5.62 14.14
CA LYS A 238 16.87 6.86 13.93
C LYS A 238 16.13 6.85 12.59
N PHE A 239 16.76 6.32 11.53
CA PHE A 239 16.19 6.35 10.19
C PHE A 239 16.04 4.97 9.55
N TYR A 240 14.97 4.78 8.78
CA TYR A 240 14.81 3.65 7.88
C TYR A 240 14.76 4.15 6.44
N LEU A 241 15.54 3.53 5.55
CA LEU A 241 15.58 3.89 4.14
C LEU A 241 14.44 3.17 3.41
N ALA A 242 13.24 3.78 3.45
CA ALA A 242 12.00 3.28 2.86
C ALA A 242 11.98 3.45 1.33
N PHE A 243 12.98 2.88 0.65
CA PHE A 243 13.16 3.05 -0.79
C PHE A 243 12.48 1.92 -1.55
N GLU A 244 11.47 2.28 -2.33
CA GLU A 244 10.67 1.32 -3.09
C GLU A 244 11.41 0.69 -4.27
N ASN A 245 10.92 -0.45 -4.72
CA ASN A 245 11.41 -1.15 -5.91
C ASN A 245 10.71 -0.71 -7.21
N GLY A 246 9.76 0.23 -7.14
CA GLY A 246 9.14 0.93 -8.27
C GLY A 246 9.54 2.41 -8.28
N VAL A 247 9.35 3.08 -9.42
CA VAL A 247 9.69 4.51 -9.62
C VAL A 247 8.43 5.28 -9.95
N HIS A 248 8.01 6.17 -9.06
CA HIS A 248 6.84 7.04 -9.18
C HIS A 248 5.57 6.31 -9.64
N CYS A 249 5.41 5.08 -9.18
CA CYS A 249 4.21 4.29 -9.37
C CYS A 249 3.11 4.83 -8.45
N ARG A 250 1.99 5.24 -9.05
CA ARG A 250 0.86 5.82 -8.33
C ARG A 250 0.43 4.92 -7.17
N ASP A 251 0.31 5.50 -5.98
CA ASP A 251 -0.11 4.84 -4.73
C ASP A 251 0.81 3.73 -4.22
N TYR A 252 1.97 3.47 -4.86
CA TYR A 252 2.84 2.36 -4.48
C TYR A 252 3.66 2.68 -3.24
N ILE A 253 3.06 2.45 -2.07
CA ILE A 253 3.62 2.71 -0.75
C ILE A 253 3.48 1.42 0.06
N THR A 254 4.60 0.77 0.39
CA THR A 254 4.58 -0.60 0.90
C THR A 254 4.84 -0.71 2.40
N GLU A 255 5.07 -1.93 2.89
CA GLU A 255 5.44 -2.26 4.28
C GLU A 255 6.65 -1.45 4.80
N LYS A 256 7.45 -0.90 3.88
CA LYS A 256 8.61 -0.06 4.19
C LYS A 256 8.22 1.19 4.98
N LEU A 257 7.17 1.89 4.54
CA LEU A 257 6.67 3.06 5.25
C LEU A 257 5.94 2.64 6.54
N TRP A 258 5.07 1.62 6.43
CA TRP A 258 4.13 1.27 7.50
C TRP A 258 4.76 0.45 8.62
N SER A 259 4.90 -0.86 8.42
CA SER A 259 5.32 -1.77 9.48
C SER A 259 6.81 -1.62 9.80
N THR A 260 7.65 -1.34 8.81
CA THR A 260 9.09 -1.26 9.05
C THR A 260 9.51 0.07 9.70
N SER A 261 8.86 1.18 9.31
CA SER A 261 9.20 2.51 9.84
C SER A 261 8.26 2.94 10.95
N PHE A 262 6.98 3.21 10.63
CA PHE A 262 6.07 3.78 11.61
C PHE A 262 5.83 2.86 12.79
N GLU A 263 5.51 1.57 12.59
CA GLU A 263 5.35 0.62 13.71
C GLU A 263 6.66 0.39 14.47
N GLY A 264 7.81 0.49 13.79
CA GLY A 264 9.13 0.42 14.42
C GLY A 264 9.51 1.69 15.21
N GLY A 265 8.70 2.75 15.15
CA GLY A 265 9.03 4.05 15.74
C GLY A 265 10.29 4.67 15.13
N VAL A 266 10.52 4.49 13.83
CA VAL A 266 11.69 4.99 13.09
C VAL A 266 11.21 6.03 12.07
N VAL A 267 11.99 7.09 11.84
CA VAL A 267 11.66 8.10 10.82
C VAL A 267 11.97 7.53 9.43
N PRO A 268 10.98 7.39 8.53
CA PRO A 268 11.22 6.94 7.18
C PRO A 268 11.87 8.03 6.33
N VAL A 269 12.94 7.67 5.63
CA VAL A 269 13.48 8.40 4.48
C VAL A 269 12.94 7.72 3.22
N VAL A 270 12.07 8.41 2.49
CA VAL A 270 11.23 7.81 1.45
C VAL A 270 11.75 8.16 0.06
N TRP A 271 11.78 7.17 -0.82
CA TRP A 271 12.05 7.35 -2.26
C TRP A 271 11.27 6.31 -3.08
N GLY A 272 10.88 6.69 -4.30
CA GLY A 272 10.25 5.82 -5.29
C GLY A 272 8.72 5.95 -5.36
N SER A 273 8.04 6.32 -4.29
CA SER A 273 6.63 6.75 -4.35
C SER A 273 6.53 8.24 -4.67
N LYS A 274 5.43 8.69 -5.27
CA LYS A 274 5.17 10.12 -5.46
C LYS A 274 4.90 10.81 -4.12
N ARG A 275 5.38 12.05 -3.96
CA ARG A 275 5.14 12.87 -2.77
C ARG A 275 3.65 12.97 -2.44
N GLU A 276 2.83 13.29 -3.43
CA GLU A 276 1.40 13.56 -3.24
C GLU A 276 0.65 12.29 -2.81
N ASP A 277 1.11 11.13 -3.24
CA ASP A 277 0.53 9.85 -2.82
C ASP A 277 0.84 9.54 -1.36
N ILE A 278 2.07 9.85 -0.90
CA ILE A 278 2.46 9.69 0.50
C ILE A 278 1.69 10.69 1.35
N GLU A 279 1.69 11.98 1.01
CA GLU A 279 1.02 13.03 1.78
C GLU A 279 -0.49 12.84 1.88
N ALA A 280 -1.10 12.18 0.90
CA ALA A 280 -2.52 11.89 0.95
C ALA A 280 -2.91 10.80 1.96
N ILE A 281 -1.94 10.04 2.49
CA ILE A 281 -2.22 8.93 3.39
C ILE A 281 -1.32 8.86 4.63
N ALA A 282 -0.13 9.47 4.64
CA ALA A 282 0.77 9.46 5.79
C ALA A 282 0.48 10.63 6.75
N PRO A 283 0.76 10.49 8.05
CA PRO A 283 0.64 11.62 8.97
C PRO A 283 1.53 12.80 8.55
N VAL A 284 1.03 14.03 8.69
CA VAL A 284 1.76 15.25 8.31
C VAL A 284 3.07 15.36 9.10
N GLY A 285 4.16 15.70 8.41
CA GLY A 285 5.48 15.87 9.02
C GLY A 285 6.14 14.59 9.54
N SER A 286 5.65 13.41 9.12
CA SER A 286 6.12 12.12 9.65
C SER A 286 7.27 11.47 8.86
N PHE A 287 7.68 12.03 7.73
CA PHE A 287 8.67 11.43 6.83
C PHE A 287 9.61 12.45 6.23
N ILE A 288 10.78 11.98 5.80
CA ILE A 288 11.76 12.75 5.03
C ILE A 288 11.68 12.26 3.58
N PHE A 289 11.42 13.16 2.64
CA PHE A 289 11.36 12.80 1.23
C PHE A 289 12.74 13.01 0.58
N TYR A 290 13.24 11.98 -0.09
CA TYR A 290 14.57 12.02 -0.68
C TYR A 290 14.72 13.14 -1.73
N GLU A 291 13.70 13.37 -2.55
CA GLU A 291 13.78 14.27 -3.71
C GLU A 291 13.57 15.76 -3.38
N ASP A 292 13.45 16.11 -2.10
CA ASP A 292 13.50 17.50 -1.62
C ASP A 292 14.92 18.08 -1.64
N TYR A 293 15.92 17.19 -1.64
CA TYR A 293 17.32 17.55 -1.54
C TYR A 293 17.95 17.55 -2.92
N ASN A 294 18.93 18.42 -3.12
CA ASN A 294 19.64 18.48 -4.39
C ASN A 294 20.68 17.38 -4.57
N SER A 295 20.99 16.62 -3.52
CA SER A 295 21.88 15.47 -3.61
C SER A 295 21.74 14.54 -2.41
N SER A 296 22.20 13.31 -2.57
CA SER A 296 22.44 12.38 -1.47
C SER A 296 23.26 13.04 -0.34
N ALA A 297 24.25 13.86 -0.68
CA ALA A 297 25.11 14.52 0.31
C ALA A 297 24.36 15.58 1.14
N GLU A 298 23.48 16.35 0.50
CA GLU A 298 22.65 17.33 1.18
C GLU A 298 21.66 16.67 2.14
N LEU A 299 21.00 15.59 1.70
CA LEU A 299 20.15 14.77 2.56
C LEU A 299 20.94 14.20 3.74
N VAL A 300 22.12 13.62 3.49
CA VAL A 300 22.95 13.05 4.57
C VAL A 300 23.36 14.10 5.60
N LYS A 301 23.69 15.32 5.17
CA LYS A 301 23.95 16.45 6.08
C LYS A 301 22.73 16.75 6.95
N TYR A 302 21.52 16.72 6.39
CA TYR A 302 20.29 16.90 7.17
C TYR A 302 20.05 15.77 8.17
N LEU A 303 20.27 14.50 7.77
CA LEU A 303 20.16 13.37 8.69
C LEU A 303 21.18 13.45 9.83
N GLN A 304 22.40 13.93 9.56
CA GLN A 304 23.42 14.16 10.59
C GLN A 304 23.03 15.31 11.54
N TYR A 305 22.44 16.40 11.02
CA TYR A 305 21.87 17.46 11.86
C TYR A 305 20.82 16.90 12.83
N LEU A 306 19.86 16.12 12.33
CA LEU A 306 18.84 15.46 13.15
C LEU A 306 19.44 14.44 14.13
N ASN A 307 20.59 13.84 13.81
CA ASN A 307 21.28 12.97 14.76
C ASN A 307 21.73 13.73 16.01
N THR A 308 22.22 14.96 15.82
CA THR A 308 22.76 15.82 16.90
C THR A 308 21.73 16.75 17.54
N ASN A 309 20.53 16.86 16.96
CA ASN A 309 19.46 17.71 17.45
C ASN A 309 18.21 16.86 17.77
N ASP A 310 18.12 16.40 19.01
CA ASP A 310 17.01 15.56 19.46
C ASP A 310 15.67 16.28 19.45
N THR A 311 15.64 17.61 19.63
CA THR A 311 14.41 18.41 19.51
C THR A 311 13.87 18.36 18.08
N ALA A 312 14.71 18.66 17.09
CA ALA A 312 14.32 18.60 15.68
C ALA A 312 13.96 17.17 15.23
N TYR A 313 14.67 16.16 15.73
CA TYR A 313 14.33 14.77 15.44
C TYR A 313 12.99 14.35 16.08
N ALA A 314 12.68 14.83 17.29
CA ALA A 314 11.42 14.52 17.97
C ALA A 314 10.18 15.07 17.24
N GLU A 315 10.32 16.14 16.46
CA GLU A 315 9.21 16.74 15.68
C GLU A 315 8.58 15.76 14.68
N TYR A 316 9.36 14.82 14.13
CA TYR A 316 8.86 13.74 13.26
C TYR A 316 7.90 12.76 13.94
N PHE A 317 7.76 12.85 15.27
CA PHE A 317 6.82 12.07 16.07
C PHE A 317 5.68 12.92 16.65
N ASN A 318 5.53 14.19 16.25
CA ASN A 318 4.43 15.05 16.72
C ASN A 318 3.05 14.44 16.41
N TRP A 319 2.92 13.73 15.29
CA TRP A 319 1.70 12.99 14.93
C TRP A 319 1.33 11.87 15.92
N ARG A 320 2.24 11.47 16.83
CA ARG A 320 2.00 10.51 17.90
C ARG A 320 1.61 11.16 19.23
N LEU A 321 1.50 12.48 19.31
CA LEU A 321 1.13 13.15 20.56
C LEU A 321 -0.37 12.98 20.88
N LYS A 322 -1.19 12.91 19.82
CA LYS A 322 -2.64 12.76 19.90
C LYS A 322 -3.11 11.85 18.79
N GLN A 323 -4.02 10.94 19.12
CA GLN A 323 -4.68 10.09 18.14
C GLN A 323 -5.44 10.97 17.14
N PRO A 324 -5.15 10.89 15.82
CA PRO A 324 -5.86 11.69 14.83
C PRO A 324 -7.24 11.10 14.54
N THR A 325 -8.15 11.94 14.04
CA THR A 325 -9.48 11.48 13.59
C THR A 325 -9.39 10.76 12.24
N ILE A 326 -10.48 10.12 11.82
CA ILE A 326 -10.57 9.46 10.51
C ILE A 326 -10.43 10.48 9.37
N GLU A 327 -10.93 11.71 9.57
CA GLU A 327 -10.81 12.80 8.59
C GLU A 327 -9.36 13.28 8.44
N GLU A 328 -8.60 13.30 9.53
CA GLU A 328 -7.19 13.70 9.54
C GLU A 328 -6.30 12.59 8.99
N PHE A 329 -6.66 11.33 9.25
CA PHE A 329 -5.89 10.19 8.83
C PHE A 329 -6.81 9.02 8.42
N PRO A 330 -7.14 8.91 7.12
CA PRO A 330 -8.16 7.96 6.62
C PRO A 330 -7.76 6.48 6.73
N LEU A 331 -6.51 6.20 7.14
CA LEU A 331 -6.05 4.84 7.39
C LEU A 331 -6.16 4.41 8.86
N ILE A 332 -6.47 5.31 9.81
CA ILE A 332 -6.79 4.88 11.18
C ILE A 332 -8.20 4.32 11.23
N GLU A 333 -8.32 3.11 11.76
CA GLU A 333 -9.63 2.50 12.01
C GLU A 333 -10.14 2.71 13.44
N TYR A 334 -11.47 2.78 13.56
CA TYR A 334 -12.18 2.83 14.84
C TYR A 334 -12.47 1.42 15.36
N LYS A 335 -12.60 1.27 16.69
CA LYS A 335 -13.04 0.01 17.34
C LYS A 335 -14.29 -0.54 16.65
N GLY A 336 -14.16 -1.73 16.04
CA GLY A 336 -15.26 -2.45 15.38
C GLY A 336 -15.16 -2.53 13.85
N TYR A 337 -14.24 -1.79 13.21
CA TYR A 337 -13.93 -1.96 11.80
C TYR A 337 -12.48 -2.43 11.74
N ARG A 338 -12.26 -3.74 11.60
CA ARG A 338 -10.96 -4.31 11.25
C ARG A 338 -11.06 -4.69 9.78
N ARG A 339 -10.61 -3.81 8.89
CA ARG A 339 -10.53 -4.15 7.47
C ARG A 339 -9.55 -5.31 7.31
N ASN A 340 -10.05 -6.52 7.19
CA ASN A 340 -9.37 -7.53 6.38
C ASN A 340 -9.43 -7.02 4.91
N ALA A 341 -8.68 -5.95 4.59
CA ALA A 341 -9.10 -4.91 3.64
C ALA A 341 -9.53 -5.44 2.28
N GLY A 342 -8.76 -6.33 1.68
CA GLY A 342 -9.09 -6.89 0.36
C GLY A 342 -10.27 -7.87 0.41
N LEU A 343 -10.13 -8.98 1.14
CA LEU A 343 -11.11 -10.07 1.11
C LEU A 343 -12.42 -9.74 1.84
N CYS A 344 -12.35 -8.96 2.92
CA CYS A 344 -13.53 -8.45 3.60
C CYS A 344 -14.33 -7.51 2.69
N GLN A 345 -13.65 -6.56 2.03
CA GLN A 345 -14.30 -5.66 1.07
C GLN A 345 -14.89 -6.45 -0.10
N MET A 346 -14.15 -7.39 -0.67
CA MET A 346 -14.66 -8.27 -1.72
C MET A 346 -15.93 -9.00 -1.27
N CYS A 347 -15.93 -9.57 -0.06
CA CYS A 347 -17.10 -10.27 0.47
C CYS A 347 -18.32 -9.35 0.57
N ARG A 348 -18.15 -8.12 1.07
CA ARG A 348 -19.20 -7.11 1.13
C ARG A 348 -19.73 -6.75 -0.26
N LEU A 349 -18.85 -6.59 -1.25
CA LEU A 349 -19.22 -6.31 -2.65
C LEU A 349 -20.00 -7.47 -3.27
N LEU A 350 -19.60 -8.72 -3.02
CA LEU A 350 -20.33 -9.91 -3.47
C LEU A 350 -21.72 -9.99 -2.85
N ARG A 351 -21.83 -9.72 -1.54
CA ARG A 351 -23.12 -9.65 -0.84
C ARG A 351 -24.02 -8.58 -1.45
N GLN A 352 -23.52 -7.37 -1.69
CA GLN A 352 -24.28 -6.31 -2.35
C GLN A 352 -24.73 -6.73 -3.75
N LYS A 353 -23.84 -7.37 -4.53
CA LYS A 353 -24.17 -7.89 -5.86
C LYS A 353 -25.30 -8.93 -5.79
N LYS A 354 -25.28 -9.86 -4.82
CA LYS A 354 -26.37 -10.83 -4.62
C LYS A 354 -27.70 -10.15 -4.29
N LEU A 355 -27.68 -9.13 -3.42
CA LEU A 355 -28.89 -8.44 -2.96
C LEU A 355 -29.53 -7.57 -4.04
N TYR A 356 -28.73 -6.83 -4.82
CA TYR A 356 -29.25 -5.79 -5.71
C TYR A 356 -29.13 -6.12 -7.20
N ASN A 357 -28.46 -7.24 -7.56
CA ASN A 357 -28.22 -7.67 -8.94
C ASN A 357 -27.70 -6.56 -9.87
N ASN A 358 -26.96 -5.59 -9.31
CA ASN A 358 -26.70 -4.29 -9.94
C ASN A 358 -25.23 -4.10 -10.37
N VAL A 359 -24.38 -5.12 -10.24
CA VAL A 359 -22.95 -4.99 -10.62
C VAL A 359 -22.59 -6.00 -11.70
N SER A 360 -22.33 -5.47 -12.89
CA SER A 360 -21.63 -6.12 -14.00
C SER A 360 -20.50 -5.19 -14.45
N ASN A 361 -19.44 -5.12 -13.65
CA ASN A 361 -18.26 -4.35 -14.03
C ASN A 361 -17.36 -5.21 -14.91
N VAL A 362 -16.80 -4.62 -15.96
CA VAL A 362 -15.74 -5.22 -16.77
C VAL A 362 -14.64 -4.19 -16.88
N VAL A 363 -13.42 -4.59 -16.53
CA VAL A 363 -12.23 -3.77 -16.73
C VAL A 363 -11.91 -3.83 -18.22
N ALA A 364 -12.17 -2.74 -18.93
CA ALA A 364 -12.02 -2.68 -20.39
C ALA A 364 -10.57 -2.98 -20.81
N SER A 365 -9.61 -2.29 -20.20
CA SER A 365 -8.19 -2.58 -20.34
C SER A 365 -7.46 -2.45 -19.00
N LEU A 366 -6.73 -3.51 -18.62
CA LEU A 366 -5.79 -3.43 -17.51
C LEU A 366 -4.61 -2.53 -17.83
N GLU A 367 -4.24 -2.43 -19.11
CA GLU A 367 -3.14 -1.59 -19.54
C GLU A 367 -3.50 -0.12 -19.33
N ASP A 368 -4.66 0.33 -19.83
CA ASP A 368 -5.11 1.71 -19.60
C ASP A 368 -5.28 2.02 -18.12
N TRP A 369 -5.83 1.06 -17.35
CA TRP A 369 -5.96 1.22 -15.90
C TRP A 369 -4.59 1.38 -15.24
N TRP A 370 -3.58 0.56 -15.55
CA TRP A 370 -2.23 0.70 -14.97
C TRP A 370 -1.46 1.92 -15.49
N ASN A 371 -1.61 2.22 -16.78
CA ASN A 371 -0.84 3.23 -17.50
C ASN A 371 -1.42 4.63 -17.37
N SER A 372 -2.61 4.78 -16.78
CA SER A 372 -3.28 6.06 -16.63
C SER A 372 -2.45 7.14 -15.92
N ASP A 373 -1.38 6.78 -15.19
CA ASP A 373 -0.83 7.67 -14.16
C ASP A 373 0.68 7.93 -14.10
N ASN A 374 1.54 7.23 -14.84
CA ASN A 374 2.92 7.71 -14.97
C ASN A 374 3.73 6.92 -16.02
N PRO A 375 4.24 7.57 -17.09
CA PRO A 375 5.21 6.95 -17.98
C PRO A 375 6.46 6.44 -17.24
N GLU A 376 6.89 7.12 -16.16
CA GLU A 376 8.10 6.75 -15.42
C GLU A 376 7.99 5.42 -14.68
N CYS A 377 6.79 5.08 -14.19
CA CYS A 377 6.57 3.81 -13.48
C CYS A 377 6.80 2.60 -14.38
N LEU A 378 6.52 2.74 -15.68
CA LEU A 378 6.72 1.68 -16.68
C LEU A 378 7.99 1.87 -17.50
N SER A 379 8.68 2.99 -17.31
CA SER A 379 9.88 3.31 -18.04
C SER A 379 10.99 2.31 -17.77
N SER A 380 11.70 1.92 -18.83
CA SER A 380 12.96 1.20 -18.77
C SER A 380 14.16 2.14 -18.66
N SER A 381 13.93 3.44 -18.85
CA SER A 381 14.92 4.51 -18.92
C SER A 381 14.51 5.69 -18.03
N VAL A 382 14.66 5.54 -16.72
CA VAL A 382 14.78 6.69 -15.82
C VAL A 382 16.24 6.73 -15.38
N LYS A 383 16.89 7.87 -15.56
CA LYS A 383 18.24 8.08 -15.03
C LYS A 383 18.09 8.29 -13.53
N PRO A 384 19.01 7.79 -12.68
CA PRO A 384 19.12 8.34 -11.34
C PRO A 384 19.30 9.85 -11.53
N HIS A 385 18.35 10.64 -11.03
CA HIS A 385 18.42 12.10 -11.01
C HIS A 385 18.15 12.85 -12.33
N ASP A 386 16.90 12.91 -12.81
CA ASP A 386 16.53 13.86 -13.88
C ASP A 386 16.57 15.34 -13.43
N LYS A 387 16.74 15.62 -12.12
CA LYS A 387 16.99 16.97 -11.57
C LYS A 387 18.45 17.44 -11.69
N PHE A 388 19.40 16.56 -12.01
CA PHE A 388 20.84 16.87 -12.04
C PHE A 388 21.41 16.46 -13.40
N LYS A 389 21.33 17.39 -14.36
CA LYS A 389 22.10 17.33 -15.61
C LYS A 389 23.57 17.63 -15.37
#